data_AF-W1YED5-F1
#
_entry.id   AF-W1YED5-F1
#
_cell.length_a   1.000
_cell.length_b   1.000
_cell.length_c   1.000
_cell.angle_alpha   90.00
_cell.angle_beta   90.00
_cell.angle_gamma   90.00
#
_symmetry.space_group_name_H-M   'P 1'
#
loop_
_entity.id
_entity.type
_entity.pdbx_description
1 polymer ?
#
loop_
_entity_poly.entity_id
_entity_poly.type
_entity_poly.pdbx_seq_one_letter_code
_entity_poly.pdbx_strand_id
1 'polypeptide(L)' 'VPIVNQDILEKYPEIEEVVNKLAGKIDEKTMTKLNYKVDELGESPETVAHDFLVEQKLIK' A
#
# COMPACT_ATOMS: atom_id res chain seq x y z
N VAL A 1 -1.81 -10.11 2.85
CA VAL A 1 -2.47 -10.14 1.52
C VAL A 1 -3.74 -9.30 1.62
N PRO A 2 -4.02 -8.39 0.67
CA PRO A 2 -5.23 -7.58 0.67
C PRO A 2 -6.47 -8.45 0.51
N ILE A 3 -7.57 -8.09 1.17
CA ILE A 3 -8.86 -8.79 1.06
C ILE A 3 -9.85 -7.81 0.45
N VAL A 4 -10.48 -8.20 -0.65
CA VAL A 4 -11.46 -7.39 -1.40
C VAL A 4 -12.81 -8.08 -1.35
N ASN A 5 -13.89 -7.30 -1.25
CA ASN A 5 -15.24 -7.82 -1.31
C ASN A 5 -15.54 -8.38 -2.71
N GLN A 6 -16.11 -9.58 -2.77
CA GLN A 6 -16.37 -10.30 -4.01
C GLN A 6 -17.32 -9.53 -4.96
N ASP A 7 -18.42 -8.97 -4.45
CA ASP A 7 -19.40 -8.23 -5.26
C ASP A 7 -18.80 -6.96 -5.88
N ILE A 8 -17.82 -6.36 -5.20
CA ILE A 8 -17.09 -5.19 -5.72
C ILE A 8 -16.08 -5.64 -6.78
N LEU A 9 -15.38 -6.75 -6.56
CA LEU A 9 -14.42 -7.27 -7.51
C LEU A 9 -15.08 -7.71 -8.82
N GLU A 10 -16.29 -8.27 -8.77
CA GLU A 10 -17.07 -8.61 -9.97
C GLU A 10 -17.49 -7.39 -10.78
N LYS A 11 -17.78 -6.26 -10.11
CA LYS A 11 -18.13 -4.99 -10.77
C LYS A 11 -16.91 -4.27 -11.33
N TYR A 12 -15.76 -4.41 -10.68
CA TYR A 12 -14.51 -3.71 -11.00
C TYR A 12 -13.34 -4.70 -10.98
N PRO A 13 -13.23 -5.60 -11.97
CA PRO A 13 -12.20 -6.63 -12.01
C PRO A 13 -10.77 -6.06 -12.07
N GLU A 14 -10.61 -4.80 -12.51
CA GLU A 14 -9.32 -4.09 -12.52
C GLU A 14 -8.72 -3.91 -11.11
N ILE A 15 -9.54 -3.97 -10.05
CA ILE A 15 -9.07 -3.87 -8.67
C ILE A 15 -8.09 -5.00 -8.34
N GLU A 16 -8.32 -6.22 -8.82
CA GLU A 16 -7.41 -7.35 -8.57
C GLU A 16 -6.02 -7.05 -9.13
N GLU A 17 -5.94 -6.60 -10.38
CA GLU A 17 -4.66 -6.27 -11.02
C GLU A 17 -3.93 -5.15 -10.28
N VAL A 18 -4.65 -4.10 -9.89
CA VAL A 18 -4.08 -2.93 -9.20
C VAL A 18 -3.59 -3.30 -7.80
N VAL A 19 -4.41 -4.00 -7.02
CA VAL A 19 -4.09 -4.39 -5.64
C VAL A 19 -2.94 -5.39 -5.60
N ASN A 20 -2.87 -6.31 -6.58
CA ASN A 20 -1.77 -7.26 -6.68
C ASN A 20 -0.40 -6.61 -6.97
N LYS A 21 -0.35 -5.37 -7.49
CA LYS A 21 0.92 -4.64 -7.66
C LYS A 21 1.62 -4.34 -6.33
N LEU A 22 0.88 -4.35 -5.21
CA LEU A 22 1.42 -4.21 -3.86
C LEU A 22 1.96 -5.52 -3.28
N ALA A 23 1.63 -6.68 -3.87
CA ALA A 23 2.03 -7.98 -3.36
C ALA A 23 3.57 -8.09 -3.34
N GLY A 24 4.12 -8.50 -2.19
CA GLY A 24 5.56 -8.65 -1.99
C GLY A 24 6.36 -7.34 -1.92
N LYS A 25 5.71 -6.17 -1.95
CA LYS A 25 6.38 -4.86 -1.82
C LYS A 25 6.56 -4.39 -0.37
N ILE A 26 5.80 -4.98 0.55
CA ILE A 26 5.84 -4.65 1.97
C ILE A 26 6.22 -5.90 2.75
N ASP A 27 7.51 -6.05 3.03
CA ASP A 27 8.02 -7.02 3.99
C ASP A 27 8.02 -6.45 5.42
N GLU A 28 8.36 -7.28 6.41
CA GLU A 28 8.36 -6.90 7.83
C GLU A 28 9.26 -5.68 8.10
N LYS A 29 10.44 -5.65 7.47
CA LYS A 29 11.41 -4.56 7.62
C LYS A 29 10.88 -3.26 7.03
N THR A 30 10.22 -3.33 5.88
CA THR A 30 9.59 -2.19 5.23
C THR A 30 8.45 -1.67 6.09
N MET A 31 7.55 -2.54 6.56
CA MET A 31 6.45 -2.14 7.42
C MET A 31 6.95 -1.46 8.71
N THR A 32 7.99 -2.02 9.34
CA THR A 32 8.61 -1.43 10.54
C THR A 32 9.11 -0.01 10.29
N LYS A 33 9.75 0.23 9.14
CA LYS A 33 10.23 1.56 8.76
C LYS A 33 9.09 2.53 8.51
N LEU A 34 8.02 2.09 7.84
CA LEU A 34 6.86 2.94 7.56
C LEU A 34 6.15 3.34 8.85
N ASN A 35 5.94 2.39 9.77
CA ASN A 35 5.35 2.69 11.08
C ASN A 35 6.22 3.65 11.90
N TYR A 36 7.55 3.48 11.90
CA TYR A 36 8.46 4.41 12.58
C TYR A 36 8.30 5.86 12.11
N LYS A 37 8.11 6.09 10.81
CA LYS A 37 7.88 7.45 10.27
C LYS A 37 6.59 8.07 10.83
N VAL A 38 5.55 7.26 10.98
CA VAL A 38 4.26 7.73 11.51
C VAL A 38 4.35 7.95 13.02
N ASP A 39 4.78 6.92 13.77
CA ASP A 39 4.68 6.89 15.22
C ASP A 39 5.74 7.75 15.91
N GLU A 40 6.97 7.75 15.40
CA GLU A 40 8.11 8.42 16.05
C GLU A 40 8.50 9.74 15.38
N LEU A 41 8.36 9.85 14.05
CA LEU A 41 8.66 11.09 13.32
C LEU A 41 7.44 12.01 13.13
N GLY A 42 6.23 11.51 13.43
CA GLY A 42 5.00 12.29 13.34
C GLY A 42 4.57 12.63 11.91
N GLU A 43 5.06 11.89 10.91
CA GLU A 43 4.60 12.05 9.52
C GLU A 43 3.16 11.55 9.38
N SER A 44 2.37 12.19 8.51
CA SER A 44 1.00 11.72 8.29
C SER A 44 1.01 10.34 7.61
N PRO A 45 0.13 9.40 8.01
CA PRO A 45 0.01 8.10 7.33
C PRO A 45 -0.22 8.24 5.82
N GLU A 46 -0.97 9.26 5.41
CA GLU A 46 -1.26 9.56 4.00
C GLU A 46 0.01 9.93 3.24
N THR A 47 0.86 10.80 3.79
CA THR A 47 2.15 11.16 3.20
C THR A 47 3.07 9.94 3.11
N VAL A 48 3.20 9.19 4.20
CA VAL A 48 4.07 7.99 4.26
C VAL A 48 3.63 6.94 3.23
N ALA A 49 2.32 6.70 3.11
CA ALA A 49 1.78 5.78 2.12
C ALA A 49 2.00 6.28 0.69
N HIS A 50 1.73 7.55 0.42
CA HIS A 50 1.94 8.16 -0.90
C HIS A 50 3.40 8.04 -1.34
N ASP A 51 4.33 8.47 -0.48
CA ASP A 51 5.77 8.47 -0.77
C ASP A 51 6.29 7.06 -0.99
N PHE A 52 5.83 6.08 -0.19
CA PHE A 52 6.14 4.68 -0.42
C PHE A 52 5.68 4.20 -1.80
N LEU A 53 4.44 4.52 -2.19
CA LEU A 53 3.90 4.12 -3.50
C LEU A 53 4.66 4.79 -4.67
N VAL A 54 5.09 6.04 -4.51
CA VAL A 54 5.95 6.75 -5.48
C VAL A 54 7.34 6.11 -5.56
N GLU A 55 7.97 5.80 -4.42
CA GLU A 55 9.27 5.13 -4.35
C GLU A 55 9.24 3.75 -5.03
N GLN A 56 8.14 3.01 -4.84
CA GLN A 56 7.90 1.72 -5.51
C GLN A 56 7.47 1.85 -6.98
N LYS A 57 7.35 3.08 -7.51
CA LYS A 57 6.91 3.40 -8.88
C LYS A 57 5.52 2.87 -9.21
N LEU A 58 4.65 2.79 -8.21
CA LEU A 58 3.27 2.35 -8.35
C LEU A 58 2.33 3.50 -8.72
N ILE A 59 2.67 4.72 -8.28
CA ILE A 59 1.98 5.97 -8.61
C ILE A 59 3.00 7.09 -8.89
N LYS A 60 2.52 8.27 -9.27
CA LYS A 60 3.34 9.47 -9.57
C LYS A 60 3.02 10.59 -8.60
#